data_AF-A0A2D5VMP9-F1
#
_entry.id   AF-A0A2D5VMP9-F1
#
_cell.length_a   1.000
_cell.length_b   1.000
_cell.length_c   1.000
_cell.angle_alpha   90.00
_cell.angle_beta   90.00
_cell.angle_gamma   90.00
#
_symmetry.space_group_name_H-M   'P 1'
#
loop_
_entity.id
_entity.type
_entity.pdbx_description
1 polymer ?
#
loop_
_entity_poly.entity_id
_entity_poly.type
_entity_poly.pdbx_seq_one_letter_code
_entity_poly.pdbx_strand_id
1 'polypeptide(L)'
;MSSFVTHDPFRIVGERAGLIAYDSDKNYASVVFERMDSRRDCVVFAMRYNGTYREIARCDANGSCAADFKLIVQGPRVTALYRIEEVAWRDMGTAWCAPGKVYTPGVMAFGGDVRGTATMDRVSIV
;
A
#
# COMPACT_ATOMS: atom_id res chain seq x y z
N MET A 1 17.93 -32.45 -21.30
CA MET A 1 17.89 -31.14 -20.60
C MET A 1 16.58 -30.47 -20.96
N SER A 2 15.56 -30.60 -20.11
CA SER A 2 14.26 -29.96 -20.30
C SER A 2 14.25 -28.65 -19.52
N SER A 3 14.24 -27.53 -20.22
CA SER A 3 14.03 -26.20 -19.65
C SER A 3 12.56 -26.05 -19.26
N PHE A 4 12.29 -25.89 -17.96
CA PHE A 4 10.99 -25.44 -17.50
C PHE A 4 10.91 -23.93 -17.73
N VAL A 5 10.20 -23.52 -18.77
CA VAL A 5 9.72 -22.14 -18.90
C VAL A 5 8.45 -22.06 -18.05
N THR A 6 8.56 -21.52 -16.83
CA THR A 6 7.38 -21.12 -16.06
C THR A 6 6.82 -19.84 -16.66
N HIS A 7 6.04 -19.95 -17.73
CA HIS A 7 5.02 -18.96 -18.03
C HIS A 7 3.93 -19.14 -16.98
N ASP A 8 3.89 -18.26 -16.00
CA ASP A 8 2.81 -18.19 -15.02
C ASP A 8 1.56 -17.67 -15.76
N PRO A 9 0.56 -18.52 -16.10
CA PRO A 9 -0.51 -18.15 -17.03
C PRO A 9 -1.58 -17.23 -16.41
N PHE A 10 -1.44 -16.91 -15.12
CA PHE A 10 -2.42 -16.16 -14.35
C PHE A 10 -1.75 -14.99 -13.62
N ARG A 11 -1.15 -14.05 -14.36
CA ARG A 11 -0.74 -12.78 -13.77
C ARG A 11 -2.00 -11.94 -13.50
N ILE A 12 -2.50 -11.99 -12.26
CA ILE A 12 -3.65 -11.20 -11.82
C ILE A 12 -3.19 -9.74 -11.64
N VAL A 13 -3.66 -8.86 -12.53
CA VAL A 13 -3.44 -7.41 -12.46
C VAL A 13 -4.38 -6.82 -11.41
N GLY A 14 -3.89 -5.88 -10.60
CA GLY A 14 -4.68 -5.19 -9.58
C GLY A 14 -4.60 -5.80 -8.18
N GLU A 15 -3.69 -6.74 -7.96
CA GLU A 15 -3.39 -7.24 -6.62
C GLU A 15 -2.66 -6.20 -5.79
N ARG A 16 -3.02 -6.11 -4.51
CA ARG A 16 -2.56 -5.08 -3.59
C ARG A 16 -2.16 -5.66 -2.26
N ALA A 17 -1.04 -5.21 -1.71
CA ALA A 17 -0.60 -5.55 -0.36
C ALA A 17 0.04 -4.35 0.31
N GLY A 18 -0.24 -4.11 1.60
CA GLY A 18 0.38 -3.00 2.31
C GLY A 18 -0.28 -2.69 3.64
N LEU A 19 -0.34 -1.41 3.98
CA LEU A 19 -0.87 -0.92 5.24
C LEU A 19 -2.14 -0.10 5.03
N ILE A 20 -3.03 -0.16 6.02
CA ILE A 20 -4.27 0.61 6.07
C ILE A 20 -4.40 1.29 7.43
N ALA A 21 -4.83 2.55 7.42
CA ALA A 21 -5.41 3.26 8.55
C ALA A 21 -6.93 3.24 8.35
N TYR A 22 -7.63 2.40 9.11
CA TYR A 22 -9.04 2.08 8.88
C TYR A 22 -9.94 2.61 9.99
N ASP A 23 -11.01 3.32 9.62
CA ASP A 23 -12.14 3.65 10.50
C ASP A 23 -13.41 2.91 10.03
N SER A 24 -13.72 3.00 8.74
CA SER A 24 -14.90 2.40 8.13
C SER A 24 -14.70 2.14 6.63
N ASP A 25 -15.62 1.41 6.01
CA ASP A 25 -15.69 1.18 4.56
C ASP A 25 -15.77 2.50 3.74
N LYS A 26 -16.23 3.57 4.39
CA LYS A 26 -16.35 4.92 3.86
C LYS A 26 -15.17 5.83 4.23
N ASN A 27 -14.36 5.46 5.22
CA ASN A 27 -13.26 6.28 5.73
C ASN A 27 -12.03 5.42 6.04
N TYR A 28 -11.05 5.47 5.15
CA TYR A 28 -9.75 4.83 5.35
C TYR A 28 -8.66 5.53 4.53
N ALA A 29 -7.40 5.30 4.89
CA ALA A 29 -6.24 5.60 4.07
C ALA A 29 -5.37 4.36 3.96
N SER A 30 -4.78 4.13 2.79
CA SER A 30 -3.98 2.94 2.52
C SER A 30 -2.75 3.28 1.70
N VAL A 31 -1.61 2.69 2.06
CA VAL A 31 -0.41 2.65 1.21
C VAL A 31 -0.16 1.20 0.84
N VAL A 32 -0.09 0.93 -0.46
CA VAL A 32 -0.01 -0.44 -0.99
C VAL A 32 1.04 -0.55 -2.07
N PHE A 33 1.67 -1.72 -2.13
CA PHE A 33 2.25 -2.26 -3.34
C PHE A 33 1.12 -2.76 -4.23
N GLU A 34 1.00 -2.24 -5.44
CA GLU A 34 0.03 -2.66 -6.45
C GLU A 34 0.77 -3.31 -7.61
N ARG A 35 0.46 -4.58 -7.86
CA ARG A 35 0.96 -5.31 -9.02
C ARG A 35 0.18 -4.89 -10.26
N MET A 36 0.86 -4.28 -11.22
CA MET A 36 0.25 -3.99 -12.52
C MET A 36 0.63 -5.07 -13.55
N ASP A 37 0.40 -4.74 -14.82
CA ASP A 37 0.80 -5.56 -15.96
C ASP A 37 2.31 -5.83 -16.00
N SER A 38 2.77 -6.51 -17.06
CA SER A 38 4.06 -7.22 -17.12
C SER A 38 5.34 -6.45 -16.71
N ARG A 39 5.30 -5.12 -16.49
CA ARG A 39 6.48 -4.29 -16.25
C ARG A 39 6.32 -3.12 -15.26
N ARG A 40 5.18 -2.94 -14.58
CA ARG A 40 4.93 -1.68 -13.84
C ARG A 40 4.28 -1.86 -12.48
N ASP A 41 4.91 -2.62 -11.59
CA ASP A 41 4.46 -2.60 -10.22
C ASP A 41 4.64 -1.18 -9.64
N CYS A 42 3.68 -0.74 -8.83
CA CYS A 42 3.67 0.60 -8.28
C CYS A 42 3.46 0.57 -6.77
N VAL A 43 3.95 1.60 -6.08
CA VAL A 43 3.45 1.95 -4.75
C VAL A 43 2.38 3.01 -4.89
N VAL A 44 1.23 2.81 -4.24
CA VAL A 44 0.07 3.68 -4.31
C VAL A 44 -0.33 4.10 -2.91
N PHE A 45 -0.47 5.40 -2.70
CA PHE A 45 -1.10 5.96 -1.51
C PHE A 45 -2.47 6.53 -1.89
N ALA A 46 -3.51 6.06 -1.23
CA ALA A 46 -4.88 6.44 -1.51
C ALA A 46 -5.69 6.62 -0.22
N MET A 47 -6.80 7.34 -0.33
CA MET A 47 -7.77 7.51 0.73
C MET A 47 -9.19 7.29 0.22
N ARG A 48 -10.07 6.91 1.12
CA ARG A 48 -11.51 7.04 0.95
C ARG A 48 -12.04 7.93 2.07
N TYR A 49 -12.82 8.94 1.71
CA TYR A 49 -13.47 9.83 2.66
C TYR A 49 -14.94 10.03 2.27
N ASN A 50 -15.83 9.77 3.23
CA ASN A 50 -17.27 9.78 3.02
C ASN A 50 -17.69 8.97 1.77
N GLY A 51 -17.07 7.81 1.57
CA GLY A 51 -17.31 6.93 0.42
C GLY A 51 -16.60 7.34 -0.88
N THR A 52 -16.03 8.54 -0.97
CA THR A 52 -15.31 9.02 -2.16
C THR A 52 -13.86 8.55 -2.12
N TYR A 53 -13.43 7.78 -3.13
CA TYR A 53 -12.05 7.35 -3.29
C TYR A 53 -11.21 8.44 -3.95
N ARG A 54 -9.96 8.59 -3.49
CA ARG A 54 -8.96 9.48 -4.07
C ARG A 54 -7.58 8.85 -3.98
N GLU A 55 -6.89 8.78 -5.11
CA GLU A 55 -5.45 8.52 -5.15
C GLU A 55 -4.71 9.81 -4.77
N ILE A 56 -3.78 9.71 -3.82
CA ILE A 56 -2.98 10.83 -3.35
C ILE A 56 -1.64 10.86 -4.08
N ALA A 57 -0.99 9.71 -4.20
CA ALA A 57 0.28 9.58 -4.89
C ALA A 57 0.47 8.18 -5.45
N ARG A 58 1.27 8.10 -6.51
CA ARG A 58 1.71 6.88 -7.16
C ARG A 58 3.19 6.99 -7.51
N CYS A 59 3.93 5.92 -7.28
CA CYS A 59 5.35 5.83 -7.61
C CYS A 59 5.63 4.50 -8.28
N ASP A 60 6.45 4.49 -9.33
CA ASP A 60 6.90 3.24 -9.95
C ASP A 60 7.83 2.48 -9.00
N ALA A 61 7.60 1.17 -8.89
CA ALA A 61 8.44 0.26 -8.12
C ALA A 61 9.55 -0.37 -8.96
N ASN A 62 9.70 0.03 -10.23
CA ASN A 62 10.75 -0.41 -11.15
C ASN A 62 10.95 -1.94 -11.24
N GLY A 63 9.87 -2.71 -11.08
CA GLY A 63 9.91 -4.18 -11.11
C GLY A 63 10.47 -4.83 -9.85
N SER A 64 10.65 -4.07 -8.76
CA SER A 64 10.99 -4.63 -7.47
C SER A 64 9.84 -5.47 -6.91
N CYS A 65 10.15 -6.48 -6.11
CA CYS A 65 9.16 -7.36 -5.47
C CYS A 65 8.98 -7.09 -3.97
N ALA A 66 9.72 -6.12 -3.40
CA ALA A 66 9.74 -5.87 -1.96
C ALA A 66 9.70 -4.38 -1.65
N ALA A 67 8.73 -3.99 -0.82
CA ALA A 67 8.60 -2.64 -0.30
C ALA A 67 8.23 -2.67 1.18
N ASP A 68 8.82 -1.75 1.95
CA ASP A 68 8.38 -1.47 3.31
C ASP A 68 7.52 -0.21 3.33
N PHE A 69 6.54 -0.22 4.22
CA PHE A 69 5.59 0.87 4.36
C PHE A 69 5.57 1.44 5.77
N LYS A 70 5.29 2.74 5.87
CA LYS A 70 4.97 3.42 7.12
C LYS A 70 3.74 4.29 6.92
N LEU A 71 2.80 4.16 7.85
CA LEU A 71 1.69 5.10 8.01
C LEU A 71 1.83 5.81 9.35
N ILE A 72 1.81 7.14 9.31
CA ILE A 72 1.84 7.99 10.49
C ILE A 72 0.47 8.65 10.61
N VAL A 73 -0.25 8.33 11.68
CA VAL A 73 -1.59 8.88 11.95
C VAL A 73 -1.48 9.96 13.03
N GLN A 74 -1.86 11.18 12.70
CA GLN A 74 -1.83 12.34 13.60
C GLN A 74 -3.19 13.07 13.54
N GLY A 75 -4.10 12.68 14.43
CA GLY A 75 -5.49 13.14 14.38
C GLY A 75 -6.14 12.80 13.03
N PRO A 76 -6.67 13.79 12.27
CA PRO A 76 -7.25 13.56 10.94
C PRO A 76 -6.22 13.35 9.83
N ARG A 77 -4.92 13.50 10.10
CA ARG A 77 -3.88 13.44 9.07
C ARG A 77 -3.25 12.05 9.03
N VAL A 78 -3.11 11.51 7.82
CA VAL A 78 -2.40 10.25 7.57
C VAL A 78 -1.28 10.53 6.58
N THR A 79 -0.03 10.40 7.02
CA THR A 79 1.16 10.53 6.16
C THR A 79 1.68 9.15 5.80
N ALA A 80 1.98 8.94 4.52
CA ALA A 80 2.50 7.68 4.02
C ALA A 80 3.95 7.81 3.58
N LEU A 81 4.77 6.85 3.98
CA LEU A 81 6.12 6.68 3.48
C LEU A 81 6.31 5.26 2.98
N TYR A 82 7.23 5.12 2.04
CA TYR A 82 7.65 3.82 1.53
C TYR A 82 9.16 3.78 1.33
N ARG A 83 9.71 2.57 1.28
CA ARG A 83 11.02 2.32 0.69
C ARG A 83 10.97 1.01 -0.07
N ILE A 84 11.84 0.88 -1.06
CA ILE A 84 11.97 -0.30 -1.92
C ILE A 84 13.40 -0.81 -1.71
N GLU A 85 13.57 -2.13 -1.58
CA GLU A 85 14.90 -2.78 -1.47
C GLU A 85 15.80 -2.13 -0.40
N GLU A 86 15.25 -1.81 0.77
CA GLU A 86 15.97 -1.25 1.92
C GLU A 86 16.66 0.11 1.67
N VAL A 87 16.33 0.79 0.56
CA VAL A 87 16.79 2.15 0.25
C VAL A 87 16.18 3.18 1.23
N ALA A 88 16.62 4.43 1.17
CA ALA A 88 16.07 5.54 1.96
C ALA A 88 14.53 5.67 1.86
N TRP A 89 13.90 6.04 2.98
CA TRP A 89 12.47 6.34 3.05
C TRP A 89 12.10 7.50 2.13
N ARG A 90 11.02 7.32 1.37
CA ARG A 90 10.44 8.30 0.46
C ARG A 90 9.04 8.68 0.94
N ASP A 91 8.76 9.97 0.92
CA ASP A 91 7.46 10.53 1.28
C ASP A 91 6.47 10.40 0.11
N MET A 92 5.25 9.96 0.39
CA MET A 92 4.13 9.89 -0.56
C MET A 92 3.09 11.00 -0.35
N GLY A 93 3.30 11.85 0.66
CA GLY A 93 2.41 12.93 1.04
C GLY A 93 1.48 12.58 2.19
N THR A 94 0.55 13.50 2.43
CA THR A 94 -0.39 13.45 3.55
C THR A 94 -1.83 13.52 3.05
N ALA A 95 -2.65 12.56 3.48
CA ALA A 95 -4.09 12.56 3.30
C ALA A 95 -4.80 13.17 4.52
N TRP A 96 -5.91 13.86 4.26
CA TRP A 96 -6.82 14.32 5.30
C TRP A 96 -8.02 13.37 5.38
N CYS A 97 -8.05 12.57 6.44
CA CYS A 97 -9.15 11.68 6.76
C CYS A 97 -10.12 12.35 7.75
N ALA A 98 -11.24 11.68 8.04
CA ALA A 98 -12.32 12.23 8.85
C ALA A 98 -11.85 12.73 10.24
N PRO A 99 -12.15 13.98 10.62
CA PRO A 99 -11.87 14.53 11.95
C PRO A 99 -12.56 13.76 13.07
N GLY A 100 -11.87 13.62 14.22
CA GLY A 100 -12.43 12.99 15.42
C GLY A 100 -12.62 11.47 15.33
N LYS A 101 -12.05 10.83 14.30
CA LYS A 101 -12.05 9.37 14.15
C LYS A 101 -10.74 8.78 14.63
N VAL A 102 -10.83 7.62 15.26
CA VAL A 102 -9.67 6.80 15.62
C VAL A 102 -9.46 5.81 14.47
N TYR A 103 -8.34 5.95 13.77
CA TYR A 103 -7.97 4.99 12.74
C TYR A 103 -7.23 3.82 13.38
N THR A 104 -7.74 2.62 13.14
CA THR A 104 -7.07 1.38 13.50
C THR A 104 -6.05 1.07 12.42
N PRO A 105 -4.74 1.04 12.75
CA PRO A 105 -3.73 0.74 11.75
C PRO A 105 -3.64 -0.79 11.60
N GLY A 106 -3.45 -1.26 10.37
CA GLY A 106 -3.43 -2.69 10.08
C GLY A 106 -2.74 -3.03 8.77
N VAL A 107 -2.57 -4.32 8.52
CA VAL A 107 -2.06 -4.88 7.27
C VAL A 107 -3.24 -5.21 6.35
N MET A 108 -3.11 -4.93 5.06
CA MET A 108 -4.10 -5.26 4.04
C MET A 108 -3.48 -6.09 2.92
N ALA A 109 -4.27 -7.05 2.41
CA ALA A 109 -3.94 -7.84 1.24
C ALA A 109 -5.23 -8.08 0.43
N PHE A 110 -5.19 -7.80 -0.87
CA PHE A 110 -6.28 -7.99 -1.81
C PHE A 110 -5.73 -8.65 -3.07
N GLY A 111 -6.08 -9.91 -3.32
CA GLY A 111 -5.54 -10.72 -4.41
C GLY A 111 -5.56 -12.20 -4.06
N GLY A 112 -5.61 -13.08 -5.06
CA GLY A 112 -5.68 -14.53 -4.86
C GLY A 112 -4.32 -15.14 -4.50
N ASP A 113 -3.22 -14.45 -4.83
CA ASP A 113 -1.86 -14.98 -4.64
C ASP A 113 -0.89 -13.85 -4.22
N VAL A 114 -1.15 -13.25 -3.06
CA VAL A 114 -0.28 -12.21 -2.47
C VAL A 114 0.99 -12.87 -1.92
N ARG A 115 2.04 -12.92 -2.76
CA ARG A 115 3.39 -13.32 -2.34
C ARG A 115 4.16 -12.09 -1.86
N GLY A 116 3.93 -11.67 -0.62
CA GLY A 116 4.65 -10.57 -0.01
C GLY A 116 4.33 -10.46 1.48
N THR A 117 5.37 -10.31 2.30
CA THR A 117 5.21 -10.03 3.73
C THR A 117 4.99 -8.53 3.88
N ALA A 118 3.78 -8.12 4.27
CA ALA A 118 3.54 -6.75 4.68
C ALA A 118 3.93 -6.61 6.16
N THR A 119 5.12 -6.09 6.41
CA THR A 119 5.65 -5.91 7.77
C THR A 119 5.22 -4.54 8.30
N MET A 120 4.50 -4.53 9.41
CA MET A 120 4.12 -3.32 10.12
C MET A 120 5.15 -3.02 11.20
N ASP A 121 6.19 -2.26 10.86
CA ASP A 121 7.39 -2.08 11.71
C ASP A 121 7.11 -1.24 12.98
N ARG A 122 6.16 -0.29 12.93
CA ARG A 122 5.80 0.50 14.12
C ARG A 122 4.44 1.18 14.02
N VAL A 123 3.59 0.95 15.01
CA VAL A 123 2.43 1.80 15.32
C VAL A 123 2.86 2.79 16.40
N SER A 124 3.06 4.05 16.04
CA SER A 124 3.19 5.13 17.01
C SER A 124 1.87 5.87 17.07
N ILE A 125 1.08 5.62 18.12
CA ILE A 125 -0.05 6.47 18.49
C ILE A 125 0.56 7.60 19.34
N VAL A 126 0.59 8.82 18.80
CA VAL A 126 1.01 10.02 19.54
C VAL A 126 -0.24 10.82 19.87
#